data_AF-A0A7Y4Y2C1-F1
#
_entry.id   AF-A0A7Y4Y2C1-F1
#
_cell.length_a   1.000
_cell.length_b   1.000
_cell.length_c   1.000
_cell.angle_alpha   90.00
_cell.angle_beta   90.00
_cell.angle_gamma   90.00
#
_symmetry.space_group_name_H-M   'P 1'
#
loop_
_entity.id
_entity.type
_entity.pdbx_description
1 polymer ?
#
loop_
_entity_poly.entity_id
_entity_poly.type
_entity_poly.pdbx_seq_one_letter_code
_entity_poly.pdbx_strand_id
1 'polypeptide(L)'
;MSAQLPPLLQNAGVPFDLFISSLTEQLDKAQASMAIKARLGKLPLTFAVKEISLDLRAFVQILDDDIYLRPAGPGETEASSIKLQLTTITKPMIDENSVDYSTEDPKFSLREALGDQISETEQRQLERIGVRTVQQLNELKEKAGTDVIARLSRMPVNRLQQALLRAAAPRVTKVETGVGIGSSDTSGRVHLSAPGLRPGRLPRVRAAGESVAVVGAEDGRIVLAPMASQLGCEAEVDFGDGQFARVQLTEGQLGQWGAP
;
A
#
# COMPACT_ATOMS: atom_id res chain seq x y z
N MET A 1 -14.91 -9.15 36.12
CA MET A 1 -15.39 -10.24 35.24
C MET A 1 -14.47 -10.29 34.03
N SER A 2 -13.49 -11.18 34.06
CA SER A 2 -12.47 -11.36 33.04
C SER A 2 -13.11 -12.01 31.81
N ALA A 3 -12.99 -11.38 30.64
CA ALA A 3 -13.38 -11.99 29.38
C ALA A 3 -12.49 -13.23 29.14
N GLN A 4 -13.03 -14.41 29.45
CA GLN A 4 -12.34 -15.67 29.17
C GLN A 4 -12.29 -15.87 27.65
N LEU A 5 -11.08 -16.05 27.15
CA LEU A 5 -10.82 -16.35 25.73
C LEU A 5 -11.49 -17.67 25.34
N PRO A 6 -12.09 -17.77 24.13
CA PRO A 6 -12.75 -18.98 23.63
C PRO A 6 -11.86 -20.24 23.72
N PRO A 7 -12.42 -21.42 24.05
CA PRO A 7 -11.65 -22.64 24.33
C PRO A 7 -10.82 -23.17 23.15
N LEU A 8 -11.17 -22.83 21.90
CA LEU A 8 -10.34 -23.17 20.72
C LEU A 8 -9.05 -22.34 20.64
N LEU A 9 -9.07 -21.10 21.12
CA LEU A 9 -7.87 -20.25 21.22
C LEU A 9 -6.95 -20.65 22.38
N GLN A 10 -7.46 -21.43 23.34
CA GLN A 10 -6.65 -21.93 24.46
C GLN A 10 -5.68 -23.04 24.02
N ASN A 11 -6.03 -23.80 22.98
CA ASN A 11 -5.20 -24.90 22.47
C ASN A 11 -4.35 -24.54 21.24
N ALA A 12 -4.82 -23.63 20.37
CA ALA A 12 -4.13 -23.31 19.11
C ALA A 12 -2.99 -22.28 19.24
N GLY A 13 -2.89 -21.59 20.38
CA GLY A 13 -1.94 -20.48 20.53
C GLY A 13 -2.31 -19.27 19.66
N VAL A 14 -1.50 -18.22 19.75
CA VAL A 14 -1.61 -16.99 18.97
C VAL A 14 -0.50 -16.99 17.91
N PRO A 15 -0.77 -16.63 16.65
CA PRO A 15 0.27 -16.43 15.65
C PRO A 15 1.32 -15.44 16.15
N PHE A 16 2.60 -15.78 16.00
CA PHE A 16 3.72 -14.99 16.52
C PHE A 16 3.75 -13.57 15.95
N ASP A 17 3.48 -13.41 14.66
CA ASP A 17 3.39 -12.12 13.97
C ASP A 17 2.25 -11.25 14.50
N LEU A 18 1.09 -11.85 14.80
CA LEU A 18 -0.03 -11.15 15.44
C LEU A 18 0.34 -10.70 16.85
N PHE A 19 1.05 -11.54 17.61
CA PHE A 19 1.55 -11.19 18.93
C PHE A 19 2.51 -9.99 18.85
N ILE A 20 3.54 -10.06 17.99
CA ILE A 20 4.53 -8.98 17.83
C ILE A 20 3.87 -7.67 17.36
N SER A 21 3.00 -7.73 16.34
CA SER A 21 2.32 -6.53 15.82
C SER A 21 1.39 -5.88 16.85
N SER A 22 0.64 -6.68 17.61
CA SER A 22 -0.22 -6.16 18.68
C SER A 22 0.60 -5.52 19.81
N LEU A 23 1.77 -6.10 20.14
CA LEU A 23 2.68 -5.55 21.13
C LEU A 23 3.26 -4.21 20.66
N THR A 24 3.74 -4.12 19.41
CA THR A 24 4.26 -2.86 18.85
C THR A 24 3.18 -1.77 18.81
N GLU A 25 1.94 -2.10 18.43
CA GLU A 25 0.83 -1.13 18.41
C GLU A 25 0.53 -0.58 19.82
N GLN A 26 0.58 -1.44 20.84
CA GLN A 26 0.41 -1.02 22.23
C GLN A 26 1.53 -0.09 22.70
N LEU A 27 2.78 -0.37 22.29
CA LEU A 27 3.93 0.48 22.61
C LEU A 27 3.84 1.85 21.93
N ASP A 28 3.47 1.89 20.66
CA ASP A 28 3.27 3.14 19.92
C ASP A 28 2.18 4.00 20.54
N LYS A 29 1.06 3.39 20.93
CA LYS A 29 -0.03 4.08 21.62
C LYS A 29 0.42 4.64 22.98
N ALA A 30 1.24 3.90 23.71
CA ALA A 30 1.82 4.36 24.97
C ALA A 30 2.76 5.55 24.74
N GLN A 31 3.65 5.48 23.73
CA GLN A 31 4.55 6.57 23.36
C GLN A 31 3.79 7.82 22.91
N ALA A 32 2.76 7.68 22.07
CA ALA A 32 1.92 8.77 21.62
C ALA A 32 1.21 9.47 22.79
N SER A 33 0.67 8.69 23.74
CA SER A 33 0.05 9.23 24.96
C SER A 33 1.06 10.02 25.80
N MET A 34 2.30 9.53 25.93
CA MET A 34 3.36 10.24 26.64
C MET A 34 3.77 11.53 25.94
N ALA A 35 3.90 11.54 24.61
CA ALA A 35 4.21 12.74 23.85
C ALA A 35 3.12 13.82 24.02
N ILE A 36 1.85 13.41 24.06
CA ILE A 36 0.72 14.31 24.35
C ILE A 36 0.82 14.86 25.78
N LYS A 37 1.07 14.00 26.78
CA LYS A 37 1.24 14.44 28.18
C LYS A 37 2.42 15.40 28.35
N ALA A 38 3.52 15.17 27.63
CA ALA A 38 4.70 16.04 27.62
C ALA A 38 4.39 17.43 27.05
N ARG A 39 3.63 17.50 25.94
CA ARG A 39 3.28 18.75 25.27
C ARG A 39 2.22 19.57 25.99
N LEU A 40 1.27 18.92 26.68
CA LEU A 40 0.21 19.59 27.46
C LEU A 40 0.67 20.08 28.84
N GLY A 41 1.96 19.91 29.19
CA GLY A 41 2.68 20.71 30.19
C GLY A 41 2.26 20.61 31.66
N LYS A 42 1.19 19.88 32.00
CA LYS A 42 0.63 19.83 33.37
C LYS A 42 0.53 18.43 33.98
N LEU A 43 0.93 17.39 33.26
CA LEU A 43 0.87 16.01 33.76
C LEU A 43 2.29 15.49 34.02
N PRO A 44 2.60 15.02 35.24
CA PRO A 44 3.91 14.50 35.55
C PRO A 44 4.22 13.28 34.67
N LEU A 45 5.31 13.35 33.91
CA LEU A 45 5.88 12.22 33.17
C LEU A 45 6.65 11.36 34.16
N THR A 46 5.97 10.44 34.83
CA THR A 46 6.57 9.60 35.87
C THR A 46 7.38 8.42 35.32
N PHE A 47 7.31 8.14 34.01
CA PHE A 47 8.01 7.02 33.38
C PHE A 47 8.49 7.37 31.96
N ALA A 48 9.69 6.91 31.60
CA ALA A 48 10.22 6.91 30.24
C ALA A 48 10.52 5.46 29.84
N VAL A 49 9.80 4.91 28.86
CA VAL A 49 10.04 3.56 28.36
C VAL A 49 11.18 3.63 27.34
N LYS A 50 12.40 3.28 27.76
CA LYS A 50 13.58 3.24 26.88
C LYS A 50 13.73 1.86 26.20
N GLU A 51 13.52 0.81 26.97
CA GLU A 51 13.75 -0.57 26.56
C GLU A 51 12.77 -1.49 27.30
N ILE A 52 12.23 -2.48 26.59
CA ILE A 52 11.37 -3.52 27.18
C ILE A 52 12.03 -4.87 26.92
N SER A 53 12.29 -5.58 28.02
CA SER A 53 12.68 -6.99 28.01
C SER A 53 11.52 -7.82 28.55
N LEU A 54 11.04 -8.76 27.73
CA LEU A 54 9.99 -9.69 28.09
C LEU A 54 10.55 -11.12 28.05
N ASP A 55 10.47 -11.82 29.18
CA ASP A 55 10.77 -13.25 29.26
C ASP A 55 9.43 -14.01 29.37
N LEU A 56 9.07 -14.69 28.29
CA LEU A 56 7.81 -15.40 28.18
C LEU A 56 8.06 -16.91 28.19
N ARG A 57 7.36 -17.64 29.06
CA ARG A 57 7.32 -19.10 28.99
C ARG A 57 6.16 -19.53 28.09
N ALA A 58 6.49 -20.10 26.93
CA ALA A 58 5.51 -20.52 25.95
C ALA A 58 5.95 -21.77 25.16
N PHE A 59 4.97 -22.46 24.61
CA PHE A 59 5.17 -23.50 23.62
C PHE A 59 5.16 -22.86 22.24
N VAL A 60 6.19 -23.19 21.45
CA VAL A 60 6.31 -22.77 20.06
C VAL A 60 5.89 -23.94 19.19
N GLN A 61 4.95 -23.70 18.28
CA GLN A 61 4.53 -24.68 17.28
C GLN A 61 4.73 -24.06 15.90
N ILE A 62 5.15 -24.88 14.93
CA ILE A 62 5.25 -24.48 13.53
C ILE A 62 4.17 -25.27 12.78
N LEU A 63 3.29 -24.56 12.08
CA LEU A 63 2.22 -25.14 11.28
C LEU A 63 2.18 -24.39 9.95
N ASP A 64 2.29 -25.09 8.82
CA ASP A 64 2.20 -24.51 7.47
C ASP A 64 3.11 -23.27 7.27
N ASP A 65 4.37 -23.38 7.70
CA ASP A 65 5.39 -22.30 7.75
C ASP A 65 5.10 -21.13 8.73
N ASP A 66 3.97 -21.14 9.43
CA ASP A 66 3.62 -20.12 10.42
C ASP A 66 3.99 -20.55 11.84
N ILE A 67 4.48 -19.59 12.64
CA ILE A 67 4.87 -19.80 14.03
C ILE A 67 3.72 -19.42 14.95
N TYR A 68 3.34 -20.34 15.85
CA TYR A 68 2.32 -20.16 16.85
C TYR A 68 2.92 -20.19 18.26
N LEU A 69 2.44 -19.30 19.12
CA LEU A 69 2.79 -19.24 20.53
C LEU A 69 1.61 -19.58 21.43
N ARG A 70 1.80 -20.57 22.29
CA ARG A 70 0.87 -20.84 23.40
C ARG A 70 1.55 -20.53 24.74
N PRO A 71 1.03 -19.58 25.54
CA PRO A 71 1.54 -19.35 26.89
C PRO A 71 1.49 -20.62 27.75
N ALA A 72 2.51 -20.83 28.58
CA ALA A 72 2.54 -21.95 29.52
C ALA A 72 1.51 -21.74 30.63
N GLY A 73 0.73 -22.78 30.92
CA GLY A 73 -0.20 -22.84 32.03
C GLY A 73 0.49 -23.21 33.35
N PRO A 74 -0.20 -23.06 34.50
CA PRO A 74 0.32 -23.47 35.80
C PRO A 74 0.66 -24.97 35.82
N GLY A 75 1.90 -25.31 36.17
CA GLY A 75 2.37 -26.70 36.27
C GLY A 75 2.98 -27.29 35.00
N GLU A 76 2.98 -26.56 33.87
CA GLU A 76 3.66 -26.99 32.64
C GLU A 76 5.16 -26.69 32.71
N THR A 77 5.98 -27.73 32.85
CA THR A 77 7.44 -27.61 33.03
C THR A 77 8.25 -27.64 31.73
N GLU A 78 7.65 -28.06 30.61
CA GLU A 78 8.33 -28.24 29.31
C GLU A 78 8.24 -27.01 28.39
N ALA A 79 7.78 -25.88 28.91
CA ALA A 79 7.65 -24.66 28.10
C ALA A 79 9.02 -24.06 27.76
N SER A 80 9.14 -23.54 26.54
CA SER A 80 10.33 -22.81 26.08
C SER A 80 10.33 -21.39 26.68
N SER A 81 11.52 -20.85 26.98
CA SER A 81 11.68 -19.43 27.34
C SER A 81 12.01 -18.63 26.09
N ILE A 82 11.20 -17.60 25.83
CA ILE A 82 11.37 -16.68 24.72
C ILE A 82 11.73 -15.33 25.32
N LYS A 83 12.92 -14.84 24.99
CA LYS A 83 13.39 -13.51 25.40
C LYS A 83 13.23 -12.55 24.23
N LEU A 84 12.38 -11.55 24.42
CA LEU A 84 12.15 -10.49 23.45
C LEU A 84 12.72 -9.19 24.01
N GLN A 85 13.67 -8.61 23.28
CA GLN A 85 14.19 -7.27 23.55
C GLN A 85 13.66 -6.33 22.48
N LEU A 86 12.75 -5.44 22.88
CA LEU A 86 12.19 -4.42 22.00
C LEU A 86 12.93 -3.12 22.26
N THR A 87 13.70 -2.69 21.27
CA THR A 87 14.41 -1.41 21.28
C THR A 87 13.60 -0.38 20.50
N THR A 88 13.62 0.88 20.96
CA THR A 88 12.99 1.98 20.23
C THR A 88 13.87 2.33 19.04
N ILE A 89 13.34 2.20 17.82
CA ILE A 89 14.04 2.59 16.60
C ILE A 89 13.93 4.12 16.47
N THR A 90 15.07 4.80 16.42
CA THR A 90 15.10 6.26 16.23
C THR A 90 14.99 6.60 14.75
N LYS A 91 14.47 7.79 14.40
CA LYS A 91 14.38 8.28 13.01
C LYS A 91 15.65 8.03 12.17
N PRO A 92 16.88 8.28 12.66
CA PRO A 92 18.11 7.98 11.93
C PRO A 92 18.27 6.50 11.56
N MET A 93 17.88 5.58 12.44
CA MET A 93 17.95 4.14 12.17
C MET A 93 16.87 3.67 11.18
N ILE A 94 15.74 4.39 11.13
CA ILE A 94 14.69 4.18 10.12
C ILE A 94 15.22 4.67 8.79
N ASP A 95 15.71 5.91 8.70
CA ASP A 95 16.21 6.51 7.46
C ASP A 95 17.40 5.71 6.87
N GLU A 96 18.23 5.10 7.71
CA GLU A 96 19.33 4.22 7.27
C GLU A 96 18.87 2.87 6.69
N ASN A 97 17.65 2.40 7.00
CA ASN A 97 17.12 1.09 6.57
C ASN A 97 15.82 1.19 5.75
N SER A 98 15.20 2.36 5.69
CA SER A 98 14.01 2.63 4.90
C SER A 98 14.46 2.95 3.49
N VAL A 99 13.95 2.20 2.53
CA VAL A 99 14.01 2.65 1.14
C VAL A 99 13.23 3.96 1.06
N ASP A 100 13.84 5.03 0.57
CA ASP A 100 13.21 6.36 0.49
C ASP A 100 11.80 6.26 -0.14
N TYR A 101 10.76 6.37 0.69
CA TYR A 101 9.37 6.33 0.25
C TYR A 101 8.88 7.77 0.14
N SER A 102 8.79 8.25 -1.09
CA SER A 102 8.42 9.62 -1.40
C SER A 102 7.01 9.95 -0.92
N THR A 103 6.90 11.12 -0.29
CA THR A 103 5.66 11.78 0.11
C THR A 103 4.83 12.09 -1.13
N GLU A 104 3.79 11.31 -1.41
CA GLU A 104 2.91 11.55 -2.57
C GLU A 104 1.48 11.94 -2.18
N ASP A 105 0.88 12.67 -3.13
CA ASP A 105 -0.33 13.48 -3.06
C ASP A 105 -1.54 12.70 -2.47
N PRO A 106 -2.19 13.18 -1.39
CA PRO A 106 -3.30 12.50 -0.72
C PRO A 106 -4.58 12.36 -1.56
N LYS A 107 -4.58 12.81 -2.81
CA LYS A 107 -5.73 12.75 -3.74
C LYS A 107 -6.02 11.36 -4.31
N PHE A 108 -5.15 10.36 -4.09
CA PHE A 108 -5.26 9.05 -4.75
C PHE A 108 -5.03 7.90 -3.78
N SER A 109 -6.01 7.69 -2.90
CA SER A 109 -5.97 6.62 -1.90
C SER A 109 -6.19 5.23 -2.54
N LEU A 110 -5.65 4.17 -1.91
CA LEU A 110 -6.00 2.78 -2.27
C LEU A 110 -7.52 2.55 -2.29
N ARG A 111 -8.26 3.24 -1.42
CA ARG A 111 -9.70 3.10 -1.27
C ARG A 111 -10.47 3.57 -2.51
N GLU A 112 -10.11 4.73 -3.06
CA GLU A 112 -10.73 5.25 -4.29
C GLU A 112 -10.38 4.38 -5.51
N ALA A 113 -9.18 3.82 -5.51
CA ALA A 113 -8.65 3.03 -6.60
C ALA A 113 -9.22 1.61 -6.68
N LEU A 114 -9.51 1.00 -5.54
CA LEU A 114 -9.88 -0.41 -5.43
C LEU A 114 -11.38 -0.58 -5.10
N GLY A 115 -12.05 0.48 -4.65
CA GLY A 115 -13.50 0.53 -4.45
C GLY A 115 -14.03 -0.55 -3.52
N ASP A 116 -15.28 -0.97 -3.74
CA ASP A 116 -16.01 -1.97 -2.94
C ASP A 116 -15.47 -3.41 -3.08
N GLN A 117 -14.40 -3.63 -3.86
CA GLN A 117 -13.86 -4.98 -4.12
C GLN A 117 -12.75 -5.38 -3.14
N ILE A 118 -12.27 -4.46 -2.32
CA ILE A 118 -11.46 -4.75 -1.14
C ILE A 118 -12.29 -4.42 0.09
N SER A 119 -12.43 -5.42 0.95
CA SER A 119 -13.07 -5.23 2.25
C SER A 119 -12.25 -4.25 3.09
N GLU A 120 -12.92 -3.52 3.98
CA GLU A 120 -12.25 -2.63 4.94
C GLU A 120 -11.21 -3.37 5.80
N THR A 121 -11.41 -4.69 6.00
CA THR A 121 -10.45 -5.57 6.67
C THR A 121 -9.18 -5.81 5.85
N GLU A 122 -9.30 -6.06 4.54
CA GLU A 122 -8.16 -6.25 3.62
C GLU A 122 -7.40 -4.93 3.43
N GLN A 123 -8.12 -3.80 3.39
CA GLN A 123 -7.49 -2.47 3.36
C GLN A 123 -6.63 -2.24 4.59
N ARG A 124 -7.16 -2.50 5.79
CA ARG A 124 -6.40 -2.35 7.05
C ARG A 124 -5.19 -3.29 7.11
N GLN A 125 -5.26 -4.45 6.48
CA GLN A 125 -4.11 -5.37 6.36
C GLN A 125 -3.01 -4.80 5.45
N LEU A 126 -3.37 -4.20 4.31
CA LEU A 126 -2.43 -3.51 3.42
C LEU A 126 -1.83 -2.26 4.10
N GLU A 127 -2.64 -1.49 4.83
CA GLU A 127 -2.15 -0.32 5.54
C GLU A 127 -1.18 -0.68 6.69
N ARG A 128 -1.38 -1.84 7.33
CA ARG A 128 -0.50 -2.37 8.38
C ARG A 128 0.90 -2.72 7.86
N ILE A 129 1.01 -3.18 6.62
CA ILE A 129 2.31 -3.44 5.98
C ILE A 129 2.91 -2.17 5.35
N GLY A 130 2.29 -1.00 5.56
CA GLY A 130 2.77 0.29 5.07
C GLY A 130 2.25 0.69 3.69
N VAL A 131 1.32 -0.08 3.11
CA VAL A 131 0.77 0.18 1.77
C VAL A 131 -0.52 1.00 1.89
N ARG A 132 -0.45 2.27 1.51
CA ARG A 132 -1.53 3.27 1.56
C ARG A 132 -1.95 3.77 0.18
N THR A 133 -1.07 3.65 -0.81
CA THR A 133 -1.32 4.03 -2.20
C THR A 133 -1.12 2.87 -3.17
N VAL A 134 -1.68 3.02 -4.37
CA VAL A 134 -1.56 2.05 -5.46
C VAL A 134 -0.13 1.94 -5.98
N GLN A 135 0.58 3.08 -6.00
CA GLN A 135 1.99 3.12 -6.38
C GLN A 135 2.85 2.34 -5.38
N GLN A 136 2.61 2.51 -4.07
CA GLN A 136 3.28 1.73 -3.03
C GLN A 136 3.05 0.23 -3.18
N LEU A 137 1.82 -0.17 -3.55
CA LEU A 137 1.51 -1.58 -3.81
C LEU A 137 2.30 -2.13 -5.01
N ASN A 138 2.46 -1.35 -6.08
CA ASN A 138 3.22 -1.74 -7.26
C ASN A 138 4.74 -1.78 -6.99
N GLU A 139 5.29 -0.78 -6.30
CA GLU A 139 6.70 -0.76 -5.90
C GLU A 139 7.06 -1.94 -4.99
N LEU A 140 6.18 -2.25 -4.04
CA LEU A 140 6.38 -3.37 -3.12
C LEU A 140 6.30 -4.71 -3.86
N LYS A 141 5.49 -4.81 -4.93
CA LYS A 141 5.49 -5.98 -5.84
C LYS A 141 6.84 -6.14 -6.54
N GLU A 142 7.40 -5.06 -7.07
CA GLU A 142 8.69 -5.11 -7.78
C GLU A 142 9.85 -5.46 -6.86
N LYS A 143 9.84 -4.94 -5.62
CA LYS A 143 10.91 -5.17 -4.64
C LYS A 143 10.80 -6.52 -3.91
N ALA A 144 9.60 -6.92 -3.50
CA ALA A 144 9.39 -8.07 -2.59
C ALA A 144 8.68 -9.27 -3.24
N GLY A 145 8.02 -9.09 -4.39
CA GLY A 145 7.25 -10.16 -5.05
C GLY A 145 5.88 -10.44 -4.39
N THR A 146 4.93 -10.89 -5.19
CA THR A 146 3.51 -11.06 -4.82
C THR A 146 3.28 -12.01 -3.64
N ASP A 147 4.09 -13.08 -3.51
CA ASP A 147 3.92 -14.10 -2.46
C ASP A 147 4.29 -13.59 -1.06
N VAL A 148 5.30 -12.72 -0.98
CA VAL A 148 5.72 -12.08 0.28
C VAL A 148 4.64 -11.12 0.76
N ILE A 149 4.01 -10.38 -0.16
CA ILE A 149 2.89 -9.49 0.15
C ILE A 149 1.70 -10.29 0.66
N ALA A 150 1.38 -11.41 0.01
CA ALA A 150 0.28 -12.29 0.42
C ALA A 150 0.51 -12.83 1.85
N ARG A 151 1.74 -13.24 2.18
CA ARG A 151 2.10 -13.71 3.53
C ARG A 151 1.99 -12.60 4.58
N LEU A 152 2.52 -11.42 4.29
CA LEU A 152 2.53 -10.29 5.23
C LEU A 152 1.15 -9.64 5.41
N SER A 153 0.36 -9.53 4.34
CA SER A 153 -1.01 -9.00 4.38
C SER A 153 -2.05 -10.05 4.78
N ARG A 154 -1.68 -11.33 4.80
CA ARG A 154 -2.59 -12.48 4.96
C ARG A 154 -3.75 -12.46 3.95
N MET A 155 -3.49 -11.95 2.75
CA MET A 155 -4.46 -11.91 1.65
C MET A 155 -4.18 -13.04 0.66
N PRO A 156 -5.22 -13.69 0.09
CA PRO A 156 -5.03 -14.70 -0.94
C PRO A 156 -4.31 -14.13 -2.17
N VAL A 157 -3.31 -14.84 -2.70
CA VAL A 157 -2.51 -14.42 -3.86
C VAL A 157 -3.39 -14.04 -5.06
N ASN A 158 -4.45 -14.79 -5.33
CA ASN A 158 -5.38 -14.51 -6.43
C ASN A 158 -6.09 -13.16 -6.27
N ARG A 159 -6.45 -12.78 -5.03
CA ARG A 159 -7.06 -11.47 -4.74
C ARG A 159 -6.05 -10.35 -4.87
N LEU A 160 -4.83 -10.57 -4.40
CA LEU A 160 -3.75 -9.61 -4.55
C LEU A 160 -3.40 -9.38 -6.02
N GLN A 161 -3.34 -10.44 -6.83
CA GLN A 161 -3.10 -10.35 -8.27
C GLN A 161 -4.21 -9.58 -8.98
N GLN A 162 -5.49 -9.80 -8.63
CA GLN A 162 -6.59 -9.01 -9.18
C GLN A 162 -6.52 -7.54 -8.78
N ALA A 163 -6.18 -7.25 -7.52
CA ALA A 163 -5.97 -5.89 -7.04
C ALA A 163 -4.79 -5.21 -7.78
N LEU A 164 -3.71 -5.95 -8.03
CA LEU A 164 -2.52 -5.49 -8.74
C LEU A 164 -2.78 -5.22 -10.23
N LEU A 165 -3.52 -6.09 -10.91
CA LEU A 165 -3.87 -5.88 -12.32
C LEU A 165 -4.68 -4.59 -12.49
N ARG A 166 -5.58 -4.28 -11.56
CA ARG A 166 -6.33 -3.01 -11.56
C ARG A 166 -5.52 -1.82 -11.06
N ALA A 167 -4.62 -2.03 -10.12
CA ALA A 167 -3.64 -1.03 -9.71
C ALA A 167 -2.78 -0.56 -10.89
N ALA A 168 -2.48 -1.48 -11.82
CA ALA A 168 -1.73 -1.17 -13.03
C ALA A 168 -2.53 -0.43 -14.12
N ALA A 169 -3.84 -0.22 -13.95
CA ALA A 169 -4.67 0.48 -14.92
C ALA A 169 -4.23 1.95 -15.06
N PRO A 170 -4.16 2.48 -16.29
CA PRO A 170 -3.71 3.85 -16.51
C PRO A 170 -4.69 4.88 -15.94
N ARG A 171 -4.17 6.01 -15.48
CA ARG A 171 -4.93 7.05 -14.79
C ARG A 171 -4.49 8.42 -15.23
N VAL A 172 -5.43 9.34 -15.37
CA VAL A 172 -5.13 10.74 -15.69
C VAL A 172 -4.74 11.47 -14.41
N THR A 173 -3.47 11.84 -14.30
CA THR A 173 -2.93 12.55 -13.13
C THR A 173 -3.13 14.05 -13.22
N LYS A 174 -3.07 14.62 -14.43
CA LYS A 174 -3.20 16.07 -14.65
C LYS A 174 -3.70 16.36 -16.06
N VAL A 175 -4.59 17.35 -16.18
CA VAL A 175 -4.99 17.91 -17.48
C VAL A 175 -4.63 19.40 -17.49
N GLU A 176 -3.73 19.78 -18.39
CA GLU A 176 -3.36 21.16 -18.65
C GLU A 176 -4.15 21.64 -19.87
N THR A 177 -5.11 22.53 -19.67
CA THR A 177 -5.77 23.21 -20.79
C THR A 177 -4.90 24.40 -21.21
N GLY A 178 -4.41 24.37 -22.44
CA GLY A 178 -3.58 25.44 -23.00
C GLY A 178 -4.39 26.72 -23.19
N VAL A 179 -4.49 27.55 -22.14
CA VAL A 179 -4.97 28.94 -22.26
C VAL A 179 -3.75 29.83 -22.41
N GLY A 180 -3.10 29.74 -23.57
CA GLY A 180 -1.90 30.51 -23.90
C GLY A 180 -2.21 31.69 -24.80
N ILE A 181 -2.22 32.90 -24.24
CA ILE A 181 -2.13 34.15 -25.00
C ILE A 181 -0.74 34.17 -25.67
N GLY A 182 -0.65 33.85 -26.97
CA GLY A 182 0.51 34.17 -27.80
C GLY A 182 1.46 33.05 -28.26
N SER A 183 1.10 31.76 -28.19
CA SER A 183 1.85 30.70 -28.87
C SER A 183 0.88 29.80 -29.65
N SER A 184 1.23 29.43 -30.88
CA SER A 184 0.37 28.77 -31.88
C SER A 184 0.01 27.30 -31.56
N ASP A 185 0.19 26.85 -30.33
CA ASP A 185 -0.03 25.48 -29.90
C ASP A 185 -1.13 25.46 -28.81
N THR A 186 -2.38 25.50 -29.26
CA THR A 186 -3.60 25.41 -28.42
C THR A 186 -3.91 23.98 -27.98
N SER A 187 -2.97 23.04 -28.12
CA SER A 187 -3.14 21.66 -27.67
C SER A 187 -3.00 21.58 -26.14
N GLY A 188 -4.05 21.10 -25.47
CA GLY A 188 -3.95 20.74 -24.05
C GLY A 188 -2.96 19.60 -23.85
N ARG A 189 -2.36 19.50 -22.67
CA ARG A 189 -1.51 18.37 -22.28
C ARG A 189 -2.24 17.51 -21.26
N VAL A 190 -2.24 16.19 -21.46
CA VAL A 190 -2.80 15.25 -20.48
C VAL A 190 -1.68 14.35 -19.98
N HIS A 191 -1.43 14.39 -18.68
CA HIS A 191 -0.49 13.52 -18.01
C HIS A 191 -1.23 12.29 -17.51
N LEU A 192 -0.72 11.11 -17.84
CA LEU A 192 -1.21 9.84 -17.34
C LEU A 192 -0.12 9.12 -16.58
N SER A 193 -0.49 8.50 -15.46
CA SER A 193 0.26 7.40 -14.86
C SER A 193 -0.23 6.11 -15.48
N ALA A 194 0.66 5.36 -16.11
CA ALA A 194 0.39 4.07 -16.70
C ALA A 194 1.48 3.06 -16.26
N PRO A 195 1.32 2.43 -15.09
CA PRO A 195 2.31 1.48 -14.57
C PRO A 195 2.57 0.27 -15.47
N GLY A 196 1.65 -0.05 -16.39
CA GLY A 196 1.83 -1.10 -17.41
C GLY A 196 2.66 -0.69 -18.64
N LEU A 197 3.17 0.54 -18.68
CA LEU A 197 3.98 1.04 -19.80
C LEU A 197 5.31 0.30 -19.89
N ARG A 198 5.61 -0.28 -21.06
CA ARG A 198 6.91 -0.93 -21.30
C ARG A 198 7.98 0.10 -21.69
N PRO A 199 9.19 0.01 -21.15
CA PRO A 199 10.29 0.88 -21.54
C PRO A 199 10.62 0.67 -23.03
N GLY A 200 10.77 1.77 -23.77
CA GLY A 200 11.20 1.76 -25.17
C GLY A 200 10.10 1.56 -26.22
N ARG A 201 8.82 1.44 -25.84
CA ARG A 201 7.69 1.39 -26.78
C ARG A 201 6.66 2.48 -26.48
N LEU A 202 6.40 3.33 -27.48
CA LEU A 202 5.35 4.34 -27.39
C LEU A 202 3.97 3.67 -27.53
N PRO A 203 3.05 3.88 -26.58
CA PRO A 203 1.69 3.36 -26.66
C PRO A 203 0.92 4.11 -27.77
N ARG A 204 -0.08 3.46 -28.36
CA ARG A 204 -0.98 4.12 -29.31
C ARG A 204 -2.21 4.60 -28.56
N VAL A 205 -2.52 5.89 -28.66
CA VAL A 205 -3.68 6.46 -27.97
C VAL A 205 -4.67 6.98 -29.00
N ARG A 206 -5.95 6.63 -28.83
CA ARG A 206 -7.06 7.12 -29.65
C ARG A 206 -8.15 7.71 -28.78
N ALA A 207 -8.64 8.89 -29.10
CA ALA A 207 -9.77 9.54 -28.41
C ALA A 207 -10.74 10.09 -29.44
N ALA A 208 -12.04 9.97 -29.19
CA ALA A 208 -13.09 10.36 -30.14
C ALA A 208 -12.92 9.76 -31.56
N GLY A 209 -12.33 8.56 -31.66
CA GLY A 209 -12.06 7.87 -32.93
C GLY A 209 -10.77 8.29 -33.64
N GLU A 210 -10.11 9.36 -33.21
CA GLU A 210 -8.89 9.91 -33.80
C GLU A 210 -7.64 9.58 -32.98
N SER A 211 -6.46 9.64 -33.59
CA SER A 211 -5.19 9.40 -32.89
C SER A 211 -4.81 10.62 -32.04
N VAL A 212 -4.43 10.37 -30.79
CA VAL A 212 -3.87 11.37 -29.88
C VAL A 212 -2.35 11.29 -29.93
N ALA A 213 -1.67 12.42 -30.06
CA ALA A 213 -0.21 12.46 -30.09
C ALA A 213 0.37 12.15 -28.70
N VAL A 214 1.30 11.20 -28.62
CA VAL A 214 2.08 10.91 -27.41
C VAL A 214 3.37 11.72 -27.46
N VAL A 215 3.50 12.69 -26.56
CA VAL A 215 4.63 13.63 -26.48
C VAL A 215 5.79 13.04 -25.67
N GLY A 216 5.50 12.15 -24.73
CA GLY A 216 6.51 11.47 -23.92
C GLY A 216 5.94 10.22 -23.25
N ALA A 217 6.78 9.21 -23.05
CA ALA A 217 6.43 7.98 -22.37
C ALA A 217 7.66 7.42 -21.64
N GLU A 218 7.78 7.69 -20.34
CA GLU A 218 8.93 7.31 -19.50
C GLU A 218 8.45 6.90 -18.11
N ASP A 219 9.09 5.91 -17.49
CA ASP A 219 8.90 5.48 -16.09
C ASP A 219 7.42 5.33 -15.66
N GLY A 220 6.62 4.65 -16.48
CA GLY A 220 5.21 4.44 -16.17
C GLY A 220 4.37 5.72 -16.25
N ARG A 221 4.83 6.75 -16.95
CA ARG A 221 4.12 8.00 -17.19
C ARG A 221 4.03 8.28 -18.68
N ILE A 222 2.88 8.78 -19.13
CA ILE A 222 2.62 9.14 -20.53
C ILE A 222 2.14 10.58 -20.56
N VAL A 223 2.66 11.38 -21.49
CA VAL A 223 2.17 12.73 -21.77
C VAL A 223 1.53 12.72 -23.15
N LEU A 224 0.24 13.09 -23.19
CA LEU A 224 -0.54 13.23 -24.40
C LEU A 224 -0.72 14.69 -24.77
N ALA A 225 -0.81 14.96 -26.06
CA ALA A 225 -1.27 16.23 -26.62
C ALA A 225 -2.59 16.02 -27.38
N PRO A 226 -3.73 15.89 -26.66
CA PRO A 226 -5.04 15.83 -27.30
C PRO A 226 -5.47 17.17 -27.89
N MET A 227 -6.29 17.08 -28.94
CA MET A 227 -6.99 18.24 -29.49
C MET A 227 -8.07 18.73 -28.52
N ALA A 228 -8.50 19.99 -28.66
CA ALA A 228 -9.56 20.55 -27.81
C ALA A 228 -10.88 19.74 -27.87
N SER A 229 -11.18 19.14 -29.02
CA SER A 229 -12.34 18.25 -29.23
C SER A 229 -12.22 16.88 -28.54
N GLN A 230 -11.02 16.48 -28.13
CA GLN A 230 -10.72 15.18 -27.52
C GLN A 230 -10.66 15.25 -25.99
N LEU A 231 -10.51 16.45 -25.41
CA LEU A 231 -10.55 16.65 -23.96
C LEU A 231 -11.93 16.27 -23.39
N GLY A 232 -11.94 15.51 -22.30
CA GLY A 232 -13.18 14.99 -21.70
C GLY A 232 -13.78 13.75 -22.39
N CYS A 233 -13.26 13.36 -23.55
CA CYS A 233 -13.65 12.11 -24.21
C CYS A 233 -12.98 10.89 -23.57
N GLU A 234 -13.55 9.72 -23.83
CA GLU A 234 -12.90 8.44 -23.55
C GLU A 234 -11.75 8.20 -24.55
N ALA A 235 -10.58 7.88 -24.03
CA ALA A 235 -9.40 7.50 -24.78
C ALA A 235 -9.09 6.02 -24.60
N GLU A 236 -8.82 5.35 -25.71
CA GLU A 236 -8.27 4.00 -25.77
C GLU A 236 -6.75 4.09 -25.83
N VAL A 237 -6.08 3.55 -24.82
CA VAL A 237 -4.62 3.46 -24.71
C VAL A 237 -4.22 2.01 -24.98
N ASP A 238 -3.58 1.76 -26.11
CA ASP A 238 -3.02 0.47 -26.50
C ASP A 238 -1.55 0.39 -26.08
N PHE A 239 -1.27 -0.54 -25.17
CA PHE A 239 0.06 -0.81 -24.61
C PHE A 239 0.87 -1.81 -25.45
N GLY A 240 0.27 -2.41 -26.47
CA GLY A 240 0.79 -3.53 -27.24
C GLY A 240 0.25 -4.89 -26.77
N ASP A 241 0.44 -5.92 -27.60
CA ASP A 241 0.10 -7.32 -27.33
C ASP A 241 -1.41 -7.59 -27.06
N GLY A 242 -2.29 -6.71 -27.57
CA GLY A 242 -3.75 -6.83 -27.42
C GLY A 242 -4.29 -6.27 -26.09
N GLN A 243 -3.43 -5.67 -25.26
CA GLN A 243 -3.85 -5.01 -24.03
C GLN A 243 -4.16 -3.53 -24.29
N PHE A 244 -5.44 -3.19 -24.22
CA PHE A 244 -5.90 -1.82 -24.26
C PHE A 244 -6.60 -1.45 -22.96
N ALA A 245 -6.49 -0.18 -22.57
CA ALA A 245 -7.23 0.39 -21.47
C ALA A 245 -8.04 1.59 -21.94
N ARG A 246 -9.22 1.78 -21.37
CA ARG A 246 -10.08 2.93 -21.61
C ARG A 246 -9.98 3.89 -20.46
N VAL A 247 -9.68 5.15 -20.73
CA VAL A 247 -9.55 6.17 -19.70
C VAL A 247 -10.17 7.47 -20.20
N GLN A 248 -10.98 8.11 -19.36
CA GLN A 248 -11.54 9.41 -19.70
C GLN A 248 -10.48 10.48 -19.51
N LEU A 249 -10.27 11.33 -20.53
CA LEU A 249 -9.28 12.42 -20.53
C LEU A 249 -9.75 13.60 -19.66
N THR A 250 -9.99 13.33 -18.38
CA THR A 250 -10.41 14.28 -17.35
C THR A 250 -9.58 14.02 -16.10
N GLU A 251 -9.20 15.08 -15.40
CA GLU A 251 -8.33 14.98 -14.22
C GLU A 251 -8.92 14.03 -13.16
N GLY A 252 -8.08 13.13 -12.65
CA GLY A 252 -8.43 12.18 -11.59
C GLY A 252 -9.16 10.92 -12.05
N GLN A 253 -9.41 10.75 -13.36
CA GLN A 253 -10.11 9.58 -13.87
C GLN A 253 -9.23 8.34 -13.93
N LEU A 254 -9.81 7.23 -13.48
CA LEU A 254 -9.17 5.92 -13.42
C LEU A 254 -9.59 5.10 -14.65
N GLY A 255 -8.60 4.62 -15.40
CA GLY A 255 -8.85 3.81 -16.57
C GLY A 255 -9.27 2.38 -16.23
N GLN A 256 -9.95 1.74 -17.16
CA GLN A 256 -10.37 0.35 -17.07
C GLN A 256 -9.64 -0.46 -18.14
N TRP A 257 -9.07 -1.59 -17.75
CA TRP A 257 -8.53 -2.53 -18.73
C TRP A 257 -9.68 -3.13 -19.56
N GLY A 258 -9.52 -3.07 -20.88
CA GLY A 258 -10.35 -3.83 -21.80
C GLY A 258 -9.93 -5.30 -21.82
N ALA A 259 -10.90 -6.19 -22.01
CA ALA A 259 -10.60 -7.56 -22.37
C ALA A 259 -10.12 -7.60 -23.84
N PRO A 260 -9.09 -8.40 -24.18
CA PRO A 260 -8.68 -8.61 -25.56
C PRO A 260 -9.79 -9.22 -26.43
#